data_AF-A0A8D8E375-F1
#
_entry.id   AF-A0A8D8E375-F1
#
_cell.length_a   1.000
_cell.length_b   1.000
_cell.length_c   1.000
_cell.angle_alpha   90.00
_cell.angle_beta   90.00
_cell.angle_gamma   90.00
#
_symmetry.space_group_name_H-M   'P 1'
#
loop_
_entity.id
_entity.type
_entity.pdbx_description
1 polymer ?
#
loop_
_entity_poly.entity_id
_entity_poly.type
_entity_poly.pdbx_seq_one_letter_code
_entity_poly.pdbx_strand_id
1 'polypeptide(L)'
;GNKIVISRSCEVVLIDSLGSEKLKHSVPYGAKLYVNEGELVKIGDKVAEWDPYTLPIITEKSGTISYQDLKDGISITEVMDESTGISNRVVKDWKLYSGVANLRPRIALLDDNEKVITLSSGVEACYFIPVGAVLNVQDGQKVHAGDVITRTPRESVRTRDITGGLPKVIELFEARRPKEHAIVSEIDGYVMFSEKDRRGKRSIVIKPVDKQASPVEYLVSRSKHVIVNEGDFVRKGDLLMDGDPDLHDILRVLGLEALAHYMISEIQQVYRLQGVRIDNKHLEVILKQ
;
A
#
# COMPACT_ATOMS: atom_id res chain seq x y z
N GLY A 1 -21.86 5.38 -9.61
CA GLY A 1 -20.93 4.87 -8.59
C GLY A 1 -19.58 5.52 -8.80
N ASN A 2 -18.82 5.76 -7.74
CA ASN A 2 -17.47 6.31 -7.87
C ASN A 2 -16.52 5.23 -8.41
N LYS A 3 -15.60 5.59 -9.31
CA LYS A 3 -14.59 4.65 -9.82
C LYS A 3 -13.49 4.49 -8.78
N ILE A 4 -13.09 3.25 -8.51
CA ILE A 4 -12.03 2.94 -7.54
C ILE A 4 -10.83 2.38 -8.30
N VAL A 5 -9.65 2.91 -7.99
CA VAL A 5 -8.39 2.43 -8.53
C VAL A 5 -8.04 1.08 -7.89
N ILE A 6 -8.11 0.01 -8.67
CA ILE A 6 -7.76 -1.36 -8.21
C ILE A 6 -6.34 -1.78 -8.60
N SER A 7 -5.63 -0.98 -9.39
CA SER A 7 -4.22 -1.22 -9.74
C SER A 7 -3.30 -0.42 -8.84
N ARG A 8 -2.16 -1.01 -8.44
CA ARG A 8 -1.10 -0.29 -7.70
C ARG A 8 -0.25 0.63 -8.56
N SER A 9 -0.35 0.50 -9.88
CA SER A 9 0.50 1.21 -10.84
C SER A 9 -0.28 2.20 -11.70
N CYS A 10 -1.39 2.70 -11.18
CA CYS A 10 -2.23 3.68 -11.87
C CYS A 10 -1.52 5.03 -11.93
N GLU A 11 -1.48 5.61 -13.12
CA GLU A 11 -0.93 6.94 -13.37
C GLU A 11 -1.97 7.77 -14.11
N VAL A 12 -2.10 9.04 -13.73
CA VAL A 12 -2.91 10.02 -14.45
C VAL A 12 -1.97 11.00 -15.11
N VAL A 13 -2.10 11.11 -16.44
CA VAL A 13 -1.31 12.01 -17.27
C VAL A 13 -2.24 13.08 -17.82
N LEU A 14 -1.87 14.34 -17.63
CA LEU A 14 -2.56 15.49 -18.21
C LEU A 14 -1.88 15.83 -19.53
N ILE A 15 -2.63 15.71 -20.62
CA ILE A 15 -2.17 15.95 -21.98
C ILE A 15 -2.79 17.27 -22.47
N ASP A 16 -2.02 18.10 -23.16
CA ASP A 16 -2.53 19.31 -23.78
C ASP A 16 -3.21 19.07 -25.14
N SER A 17 -3.79 20.12 -25.72
CA SER A 17 -4.47 20.04 -27.03
C SER A 17 -3.54 19.69 -28.20
N LEU A 18 -2.22 19.76 -28.00
CA LEU A 18 -1.20 19.40 -28.99
C LEU A 18 -0.66 17.99 -28.78
N GLY A 19 -1.17 17.24 -27.79
CA GLY A 19 -0.74 15.89 -27.47
C GLY A 19 0.51 15.82 -26.59
N SER A 20 0.97 16.94 -26.03
CA SER A 20 2.14 16.98 -25.14
C SER A 20 1.74 16.69 -23.69
N GLU A 21 2.49 15.82 -23.02
CA GLU A 21 2.34 15.56 -21.59
C GLU A 21 2.74 16.79 -20.77
N LYS A 22 1.83 17.32 -19.96
CA LYS A 22 2.07 18.46 -19.06
C LYS A 22 2.43 18.01 -17.65
N LEU A 23 1.68 17.03 -17.14
CA LEU A 23 1.78 16.57 -15.77
C LEU A 23 1.54 15.07 -15.73
N LYS A 24 2.28 14.38 -14.87
CA LYS A 24 2.13 12.96 -14.61
C LYS A 24 2.08 12.75 -13.10
N HIS A 25 1.04 12.09 -12.61
CA HIS A 25 0.87 11.78 -11.19
C HIS A 25 0.52 10.30 -10.99
N SER A 26 1.24 9.64 -10.08
CA SER A 26 0.87 8.31 -9.61
C SER A 26 -0.35 8.41 -8.68
N VAL A 27 -1.34 7.55 -8.90
CA VAL A 27 -2.58 7.49 -8.13
C VAL A 27 -2.58 6.18 -7.33
N PRO A 28 -2.69 6.25 -6.00
CA PRO A 28 -2.56 5.07 -5.16
C PRO A 28 -3.75 4.12 -5.31
N TYR A 29 -3.48 2.85 -5.01
CA TYR A 29 -4.51 1.82 -4.87
C TYR A 29 -5.59 2.25 -3.87
N GLY A 30 -6.84 2.13 -4.29
CA GLY A 30 -8.02 2.53 -3.55
C GLY A 30 -8.40 3.99 -3.60
N ALA A 31 -7.71 4.79 -4.42
CA ALA A 31 -8.17 6.14 -4.72
C ALA A 31 -9.51 6.12 -5.47
N LYS A 32 -10.37 7.07 -5.13
CA LYS A 32 -11.55 7.42 -5.91
C LYS A 32 -11.12 8.28 -7.09
N LEU A 33 -11.44 7.83 -8.30
CA LEU A 33 -11.22 8.58 -9.54
C LEU A 33 -12.53 9.26 -9.94
N TYR A 34 -12.48 10.56 -10.23
CA TYR A 34 -13.65 11.37 -10.60
C TYR A 34 -13.74 11.65 -12.10
N VAL A 35 -12.68 11.36 -12.86
CA VAL A 35 -12.59 11.65 -14.29
C VAL A 35 -12.47 10.38 -15.12
N ASN A 36 -12.84 10.46 -16.40
CA ASN A 36 -12.70 9.40 -17.38
C ASN A 36 -11.44 9.59 -18.26
N GLU A 37 -10.98 8.50 -18.86
CA GLU A 37 -9.94 8.55 -19.90
C GLU A 37 -10.37 9.51 -21.03
N GLY A 38 -9.52 10.47 -21.38
CA GLY A 38 -9.78 11.46 -22.43
C GLY A 38 -10.77 12.58 -22.05
N GLU A 39 -11.20 12.66 -20.80
CA GLU A 39 -12.08 13.73 -20.34
C GLU A 39 -11.34 15.08 -20.26
N LEU A 40 -11.97 16.15 -20.74
CA LEU A 40 -11.42 17.49 -20.64
C LEU A 40 -11.57 18.02 -19.21
N VAL A 41 -10.45 18.36 -18.59
CA VAL A 41 -10.39 18.88 -17.22
C VAL A 41 -9.90 20.33 -17.20
N LYS A 42 -10.38 21.11 -16.24
CA LYS A 42 -9.93 22.49 -15.97
C LYS A 42 -9.06 22.53 -14.73
N ILE A 43 -8.27 23.60 -14.61
CA ILE A 43 -7.50 23.87 -13.39
C ILE A 43 -8.47 24.01 -12.22
N GLY A 44 -8.26 23.20 -11.18
CA GLY A 44 -9.09 23.18 -9.97
C GLY A 44 -10.07 21.99 -9.90
N ASP A 45 -10.24 21.23 -10.99
CA ASP A 45 -11.09 20.05 -10.97
C ASP A 45 -10.48 18.94 -10.12
N LYS A 46 -11.33 18.26 -9.33
CA LYS A 46 -10.91 17.12 -8.53
C LYS A 46 -10.76 15.91 -9.44
N VAL A 47 -9.53 15.45 -9.62
CA VAL A 47 -9.19 14.30 -10.48
C VAL A 47 -9.28 12.98 -9.71
N ALA A 48 -8.66 12.94 -8.53
CA ALA A 48 -8.62 11.76 -7.66
C ALA A 48 -8.63 12.17 -6.19
N GLU A 49 -9.08 11.26 -5.31
CA GLU A 49 -9.10 11.43 -3.86
C GLU A 49 -8.81 10.11 -3.16
N TRP A 50 -7.97 10.15 -2.13
CA TRP A 50 -7.66 9.00 -1.29
C TRP A 50 -7.39 9.45 0.14
N ASP A 51 -7.49 8.51 1.07
CA ASP A 51 -7.11 8.72 2.46
C ASP A 51 -5.59 8.44 2.60
N PRO A 52 -4.77 9.43 2.99
CA PRO A 52 -3.33 9.22 3.16
C PRO A 52 -2.97 8.49 4.45
N TYR A 53 -3.90 8.34 5.40
CA TYR A 53 -3.66 7.76 6.72
C TYR A 53 -3.99 6.27 6.78
N THR A 54 -4.73 5.75 5.81
CA THR A 54 -5.13 4.34 5.78
C THR A 54 -4.73 3.66 4.48
N LEU A 55 -4.48 2.35 4.57
CA LEU A 55 -4.27 1.47 3.44
C LEU A 55 -5.53 0.62 3.28
N PRO A 56 -6.34 0.85 2.24
CA PRO A 56 -7.50 0.04 1.99
C PRO A 56 -7.08 -1.30 1.38
N ILE A 57 -7.82 -2.37 1.69
CA ILE A 57 -7.86 -3.59 0.88
C ILE A 57 -9.22 -3.59 0.16
N ILE A 58 -9.20 -3.82 -1.15
CA ILE A 58 -10.37 -3.68 -2.02
C ILE A 58 -10.58 -4.96 -2.81
N THR A 59 -11.85 -5.31 -3.00
CA THR A 59 -12.22 -6.46 -3.82
C THR A 59 -12.03 -6.16 -5.31
N GLU A 60 -11.41 -7.10 -6.04
CA GLU A 60 -11.31 -7.02 -7.50
C GLU A 60 -12.55 -7.56 -8.22
N LYS A 61 -13.29 -8.47 -7.57
CA LYS A 61 -14.50 -9.11 -8.08
C LYS A 61 -15.63 -9.05 -7.08
N SER A 62 -16.86 -9.11 -7.57
CA SER A 62 -18.05 -9.25 -6.73
C SER A 62 -18.16 -10.68 -6.23
N GLY A 63 -18.61 -10.86 -4.99
CA GLY A 63 -18.74 -12.17 -4.36
C GLY A 63 -19.27 -12.08 -2.93
N THR A 64 -19.19 -13.19 -2.20
CA THR A 64 -19.57 -13.27 -0.79
C THR A 64 -18.31 -13.35 0.08
N ILE A 65 -18.23 -12.52 1.11
CA ILE A 65 -17.11 -12.49 2.06
C ILE A 65 -17.11 -13.77 2.89
N SER A 66 -15.94 -14.40 3.01
CA SER A 66 -15.68 -15.53 3.91
C SER A 66 -14.45 -15.27 4.77
N TYR A 67 -14.66 -15.29 6.09
CA TYR A 67 -13.61 -15.13 7.07
C TYR A 67 -12.82 -16.43 7.24
N GLN A 68 -11.53 -16.39 6.95
CA GLN A 68 -10.61 -17.50 7.15
C GLN A 68 -9.60 -17.14 8.24
N ASP A 69 -9.49 -17.98 9.27
CA ASP A 69 -8.64 -17.74 10.46
C ASP A 69 -8.93 -16.42 11.21
N LEU A 70 -10.08 -15.81 10.94
CA LEU A 70 -10.60 -14.62 11.60
C LEU A 70 -11.65 -15.04 12.64
N LYS A 71 -11.29 -15.00 13.93
CA LYS A 71 -12.11 -15.46 15.05
C LYS A 71 -12.35 -14.36 16.08
N ASP A 72 -13.62 -14.14 16.42
CA ASP A 72 -14.02 -13.20 17.46
C ASP A 72 -13.39 -13.55 18.82
N GLY A 73 -12.96 -12.52 19.54
CA GLY A 73 -12.29 -12.64 20.83
C GLY A 73 -10.84 -13.14 20.76
N ILE A 74 -10.40 -13.76 19.64
CA ILE A 74 -9.04 -14.29 19.45
C ILE A 74 -8.24 -13.39 18.51
N SER A 75 -8.66 -13.26 17.26
CA SER A 75 -7.98 -12.44 16.25
C SER A 75 -8.78 -11.18 15.88
N ILE A 76 -10.04 -11.10 16.29
CA ILE A 76 -10.88 -9.91 16.16
C ILE A 76 -11.25 -9.39 17.55
N THR A 77 -11.25 -8.07 17.71
CA THR A 77 -11.79 -7.38 18.88
C THR A 77 -12.62 -6.18 18.43
N GLU A 78 -13.60 -5.81 19.24
CA GLU A 78 -14.29 -4.53 19.06
C GLU A 78 -13.51 -3.43 19.78
N VAL A 79 -13.32 -2.31 19.09
CA VAL A 79 -12.70 -1.10 19.62
C VAL A 79 -13.65 0.05 19.35
N MET A 80 -14.07 0.72 20.41
CA MET A 80 -14.85 1.94 20.30
C MET A 80 -13.93 3.09 19.90
N ASP A 81 -14.27 3.77 18.82
CA ASP A 81 -13.59 5.01 18.45
C ASP A 81 -14.09 6.13 19.37
N GLU A 82 -13.19 6.66 20.20
CA GLU A 82 -13.51 7.70 21.19
C GLU A 82 -14.04 9.00 20.55
N SER A 83 -13.68 9.27 19.28
CA SER A 83 -14.07 10.50 18.58
C SER A 83 -15.46 10.43 17.97
N THR A 84 -15.85 9.26 17.45
CA THR A 84 -17.13 9.06 16.75
C THR A 84 -18.16 8.29 17.57
N GLY A 85 -17.73 7.58 18.62
CA GLY A 85 -18.55 6.67 19.40
C GLY A 85 -18.92 5.38 18.67
N ILE A 86 -18.39 5.14 17.48
CA ILE A 86 -18.69 3.97 16.65
C ILE A 86 -17.80 2.80 17.10
N SER A 87 -18.39 1.63 17.31
CA SER A 87 -17.65 0.39 17.53
C SER A 87 -17.12 -0.15 16.20
N ASN A 88 -15.80 -0.31 16.11
CA ASN A 88 -15.10 -0.85 14.97
C ASN A 88 -14.57 -2.25 15.30
N ARG A 89 -14.75 -3.21 14.38
CA ARG A 89 -14.11 -4.52 14.48
C ARG A 89 -12.69 -4.42 13.97
N VAL A 90 -11.70 -4.70 14.82
CA VAL A 90 -10.28 -4.56 14.54
C VAL A 90 -9.58 -5.90 14.70
N VAL A 91 -8.68 -6.21 13.77
CA VAL A 91 -7.82 -7.39 13.89
C VAL A 91 -6.76 -7.14 14.97
N LYS A 92 -6.71 -7.97 16.00
CA LYS A 92 -5.71 -7.89 17.08
C LYS A 92 -4.65 -8.98 16.95
N ASP A 93 -3.54 -8.82 17.65
CA ASP A 93 -2.49 -9.84 17.67
C ASP A 93 -3.00 -11.11 18.38
N TRP A 94 -3.23 -12.15 17.59
CA TRP A 94 -3.70 -13.45 18.06
C TRP A 94 -2.55 -14.32 18.61
N LYS A 95 -1.29 -13.95 18.36
CA LYS A 95 -0.11 -14.75 18.76
C LYS A 95 0.08 -14.81 20.27
N LEU A 96 -0.56 -13.89 21.00
CA LEU A 96 -0.60 -13.87 22.46
C LEU A 96 -1.44 -15.02 23.03
N TYR A 97 -2.30 -15.65 22.22
CA TYR A 97 -3.15 -16.76 22.64
C TYR A 97 -2.49 -18.11 22.35
N SER A 98 -2.33 -18.94 23.39
CA SER A 98 -1.76 -20.28 23.29
C SER A 98 -2.59 -21.19 22.39
N GLY A 99 -1.93 -21.97 21.52
CA GLY A 99 -2.59 -22.95 20.64
C GLY A 99 -3.12 -22.41 19.31
N VAL A 100 -3.09 -21.08 19.08
CA VAL A 100 -3.58 -20.43 17.85
C VAL A 100 -2.53 -19.53 17.19
N ALA A 101 -1.26 -19.65 17.58
CA ALA A 101 -0.16 -18.84 17.04
C ALA A 101 0.04 -18.98 15.52
N ASN A 102 -0.49 -20.03 14.90
CA ASN A 102 -0.39 -20.31 13.47
C ASN A 102 -1.56 -19.77 12.63
N LEU A 103 -2.56 -19.10 13.23
CA LEU A 103 -3.63 -18.48 12.44
C LEU A 103 -3.05 -17.54 11.38
N ARG A 104 -3.66 -17.54 10.21
CA ARG A 104 -3.36 -16.64 9.10
C ARG A 104 -4.63 -15.90 8.70
N PRO A 105 -5.03 -14.85 9.46
CA PRO A 105 -6.25 -14.10 9.17
C PRO A 105 -6.31 -13.61 7.73
N ARG A 106 -7.38 -14.02 7.05
CA ARG A 106 -7.64 -13.74 5.64
C ARG A 106 -9.13 -13.55 5.41
N ILE A 107 -9.45 -12.81 4.35
CA ILE A 107 -10.78 -12.71 3.79
C ILE A 107 -10.74 -13.31 2.40
N ALA A 108 -11.55 -14.34 2.16
CA ALA A 108 -11.75 -14.92 0.84
C ALA A 108 -13.05 -14.41 0.22
N LEU A 109 -13.09 -14.29 -1.11
CA LEU A 109 -14.34 -14.07 -1.85
C LEU A 109 -14.86 -15.38 -2.42
N LEU A 110 -16.10 -15.73 -2.08
CA LEU A 110 -16.78 -16.92 -2.56
C LEU A 110 -17.74 -16.58 -3.71
N ASP A 111 -17.85 -17.50 -4.67
CA ASP A 111 -18.87 -17.50 -5.70
C ASP A 111 -20.22 -18.01 -5.16
N ASP A 112 -21.22 -18.09 -6.03
CA ASP A 112 -22.55 -18.61 -5.67
C ASP A 112 -22.56 -20.11 -5.31
N ASN A 113 -21.47 -20.84 -5.57
CA ASN A 113 -21.28 -22.25 -5.23
C ASN A 113 -20.37 -22.44 -4.00
N GLU A 114 -20.13 -21.39 -3.22
CA GLU A 114 -19.25 -21.39 -2.05
C GLU A 114 -17.78 -21.72 -2.36
N LYS A 115 -17.33 -21.56 -3.61
CA LYS A 115 -15.94 -21.74 -4.01
C LYS A 115 -15.21 -20.41 -4.06
N VAL A 116 -13.93 -20.41 -3.69
CA VAL A 116 -13.10 -19.20 -3.75
C VAL A 116 -12.98 -18.75 -5.21
N ILE A 117 -13.32 -17.48 -5.45
CA ILE A 117 -13.26 -16.86 -6.77
C ILE A 117 -11.80 -16.77 -7.20
N THR A 118 -11.50 -17.12 -8.44
CA THR A 118 -10.19 -16.87 -9.05
C THR A 118 -10.15 -15.46 -9.65
N LEU A 119 -9.14 -14.67 -9.27
CA LEU A 119 -8.85 -13.34 -9.79
C LEU A 119 -8.39 -13.39 -11.26
N SER A 120 -8.36 -12.22 -11.91
CA SER A 120 -7.90 -12.10 -13.30
C SER A 120 -6.42 -12.50 -13.46
N SER A 121 -5.64 -12.42 -12.39
CA SER A 121 -4.24 -12.86 -12.30
C SER A 121 -4.08 -14.39 -12.24
N GLY A 122 -5.16 -15.15 -12.08
CA GLY A 122 -5.14 -16.61 -11.91
C GLY A 122 -4.91 -17.08 -10.46
N VAL A 123 -4.86 -16.15 -9.50
CA VAL A 123 -4.74 -16.43 -8.07
C VAL A 123 -6.12 -16.45 -7.41
N GLU A 124 -6.31 -17.20 -6.33
CA GLU A 124 -7.52 -17.15 -5.52
C GLU A 124 -7.71 -15.76 -4.88
N ALA A 125 -8.96 -15.29 -4.79
CA ALA A 125 -9.34 -14.01 -4.21
C ALA A 125 -9.28 -14.05 -2.67
N CYS A 126 -8.07 -14.27 -2.16
CA CYS A 126 -7.74 -14.43 -0.75
C CYS A 126 -6.85 -13.26 -0.30
N TYR A 127 -7.43 -12.38 0.52
CA TYR A 127 -6.77 -11.17 1.01
C TYR A 127 -6.27 -11.38 2.44
N PHE A 128 -4.98 -11.21 2.69
CA PHE A 128 -4.42 -11.30 4.03
C PHE A 128 -4.72 -10.05 4.84
N ILE A 129 -5.21 -10.22 6.06
CA ILE A 129 -5.59 -9.09 6.90
C ILE A 129 -4.51 -8.88 7.98
N PRO A 130 -3.79 -7.75 7.99
CA PRO A 130 -2.79 -7.47 9.00
C PRO A 130 -3.43 -7.13 10.36
N VAL A 131 -2.63 -7.22 11.42
CA VAL A 131 -3.01 -6.71 12.74
C VAL A 131 -3.26 -5.19 12.64
N GLY A 132 -4.20 -4.67 13.44
CA GLY A 132 -4.61 -3.27 13.41
C GLY A 132 -5.52 -2.89 12.25
N ALA A 133 -5.81 -3.79 11.30
CA ALA A 133 -6.78 -3.54 10.25
C ALA A 133 -8.20 -3.46 10.83
N VAL A 134 -8.91 -2.40 10.45
CA VAL A 134 -10.34 -2.24 10.71
C VAL A 134 -11.12 -2.99 9.63
N LEU A 135 -12.00 -3.90 10.04
CA LEU A 135 -12.88 -4.66 9.16
C LEU A 135 -14.10 -3.80 8.79
N ASN A 136 -14.31 -3.57 7.50
CA ASN A 136 -15.44 -2.78 6.98
C ASN A 136 -16.59 -3.66 6.46
N VAL A 137 -16.42 -4.97 6.47
CA VAL A 137 -17.40 -5.96 6.02
C VAL A 137 -17.69 -6.97 7.12
N GLN A 138 -18.71 -7.79 6.93
CA GLN A 138 -19.07 -8.92 7.80
C GLN A 138 -18.91 -10.25 7.06
N ASP A 139 -18.74 -11.33 7.81
CA ASP A 139 -18.73 -12.68 7.25
C ASP A 139 -20.09 -12.99 6.61
N GLY A 140 -20.09 -13.58 5.41
CA GLY A 140 -21.29 -13.82 4.60
C GLY A 140 -21.86 -12.59 3.89
N GLN A 141 -21.25 -11.40 4.03
CA GLN A 141 -21.72 -10.19 3.34
C GLN A 141 -21.43 -10.28 1.84
N LYS A 142 -22.42 -9.91 1.00
CA LYS A 142 -22.20 -9.71 -0.43
C LYS A 142 -21.51 -8.37 -0.70
N VAL A 143 -20.48 -8.40 -1.54
CA VAL A 143 -19.67 -7.24 -1.92
C VAL A 143 -19.53 -7.17 -3.44
N HIS A 144 -19.32 -5.97 -3.93
CA HIS A 144 -19.08 -5.69 -5.34
C HIS A 144 -17.61 -5.34 -5.59
N ALA A 145 -17.14 -5.61 -6.81
CA ALA A 145 -15.82 -5.16 -7.24
C ALA A 145 -15.63 -3.65 -6.97
N GLY A 146 -14.54 -3.30 -6.29
CA GLY A 146 -14.23 -1.93 -5.85
C GLY A 146 -14.61 -1.63 -4.40
N ASP A 147 -15.32 -2.53 -3.71
CA ASP A 147 -15.66 -2.34 -2.30
C ASP A 147 -14.45 -2.53 -1.39
N VAL A 148 -14.31 -1.63 -0.42
CA VAL A 148 -13.24 -1.67 0.60
C VAL A 148 -13.62 -2.66 1.69
N ILE A 149 -12.84 -3.73 1.84
CA ILE A 149 -13.06 -4.77 2.87
C ILE A 149 -12.41 -4.43 4.19
N THR A 150 -11.23 -3.81 4.17
CA THR A 150 -10.52 -3.40 5.36
C THR A 150 -9.78 -2.08 5.16
N ARG A 151 -9.53 -1.37 6.25
CA ARG A 151 -8.62 -0.22 6.30
C ARG A 151 -7.58 -0.44 7.37
N THR A 152 -6.31 -0.41 6.99
CA THR A 152 -5.19 -0.50 7.93
C THR A 152 -4.59 0.88 8.14
N PRO A 153 -4.57 1.43 9.37
CA PRO A 153 -3.86 2.66 9.65
C PRO A 153 -2.37 2.52 9.30
N ARG A 154 -1.81 3.52 8.61
CA ARG A 154 -0.37 3.55 8.31
C ARG A 154 0.43 3.81 9.58
N GLU A 155 1.40 2.95 9.87
CA GLU A 155 2.32 3.15 10.99
C GLU A 155 3.26 4.32 10.71
N SER A 156 3.68 4.46 9.45
CA SER A 156 4.57 5.53 8.97
C SER A 156 4.02 6.94 9.21
N VAL A 157 2.70 7.10 9.22
CA VAL A 157 2.07 8.41 9.42
C VAL A 157 1.91 8.76 10.90
N ARG A 158 1.82 7.77 11.81
CA ARG A 158 1.74 8.02 13.26
C ARG A 158 3.01 8.65 13.83
N THR A 159 4.15 8.44 13.19
CA THR A 159 5.46 8.99 13.63
C THR A 159 5.77 10.36 13.01
N ARG A 160 4.92 10.89 12.11
CA ARG A 160 5.09 12.23 11.52
C ARG A 160 4.60 13.31 12.48
N ASP A 161 5.30 13.44 13.60
CA ASP A 161 5.07 14.48 14.59
C ASP A 161 5.45 15.86 14.00
N ILE A 162 4.58 16.86 14.15
CA ILE A 162 4.73 18.21 13.56
C ILE A 162 5.99 18.92 14.08
N THR A 163 6.46 18.53 15.26
CA THR A 163 7.70 19.03 15.88
C THR A 163 8.97 18.29 15.40
N GLY A 164 8.84 17.16 14.71
CA GLY A 164 9.93 16.26 14.29
C GLY A 164 10.40 16.42 12.83
N GLY A 165 9.89 17.41 12.09
CA GLY A 165 10.18 17.57 10.65
C GLY A 165 11.66 17.80 10.31
N LEU A 166 12.37 18.65 11.07
CA LEU A 166 13.79 18.92 10.83
C LEU A 166 14.68 17.67 11.02
N PRO A 167 14.50 16.87 12.11
CA PRO A 167 15.18 15.58 12.25
C PRO A 167 15.05 14.68 11.00
N LYS A 168 13.87 14.62 10.38
CA LYS A 168 13.65 13.83 9.16
C LYS A 168 14.46 14.36 7.98
N VAL A 169 14.54 15.68 7.82
CA VAL A 169 15.36 16.31 6.77
C VAL A 169 16.85 16.02 7.00
N ILE A 170 17.31 16.05 8.25
CA ILE A 170 18.69 15.69 8.62
C ILE A 170 18.96 14.22 8.30
N GLU A 171 18.06 13.30 8.65
CA GLU A 171 18.21 11.87 8.32
C GLU A 171 18.33 11.61 6.82
N LEU A 172 17.55 12.35 6.01
CA LEU A 172 17.61 12.27 4.55
C LEU A 172 18.96 12.77 4.01
N PHE A 173 19.45 13.93 4.48
CA PHE A 173 20.74 14.47 4.05
C PHE A 173 21.94 13.65 4.53
N GLU A 174 21.85 13.04 5.71
CA GLU A 174 22.88 12.12 6.22
C GLU A 174 22.80 10.72 5.59
N ALA A 175 21.84 10.48 4.70
CA ALA A 175 21.54 9.18 4.10
C ALA A 175 21.49 8.04 5.12
N ARG A 176 20.91 8.31 6.30
CA ARG A 176 20.81 7.31 7.36
C ARG A 176 19.82 6.23 6.96
N ARG A 177 20.24 4.97 7.10
CA ARG A 177 19.34 3.84 6.92
C ARG A 177 18.32 3.81 8.05
N PRO A 178 17.00 3.83 7.75
CA PRO A 178 15.99 3.60 8.76
C PRO A 178 16.23 2.25 9.43
N LYS A 179 16.09 2.20 10.76
CA LYS A 179 16.17 0.93 11.52
C LYS A 179 15.17 -0.10 10.99
N GLU A 180 14.02 0.39 10.54
CA GLU A 180 12.94 -0.39 9.96
C GLU A 180 12.57 0.21 8.59
N HIS A 181 13.32 -0.14 7.55
CA HIS A 181 13.06 0.34 6.20
C HIS A 181 12.02 -0.54 5.48
N ALA A 182 11.26 0.08 4.59
CA ALA A 182 10.42 -0.62 3.65
C ALA A 182 11.23 -1.26 2.52
N ILE A 183 10.81 -2.45 2.09
CA ILE A 183 11.44 -3.17 0.99
C ILE A 183 10.87 -2.67 -0.34
N VAL A 184 11.78 -2.32 -1.25
CA VAL A 184 11.49 -1.91 -2.63
C VAL A 184 11.62 -3.11 -3.57
N SER A 185 10.66 -3.29 -4.49
CA SER A 185 10.75 -4.33 -5.52
C SER A 185 11.85 -4.02 -6.54
N GLU A 186 12.71 -4.99 -6.81
CA GLU A 186 13.84 -4.86 -7.75
C GLU A 186 13.44 -5.16 -9.20
N ILE A 187 12.30 -5.84 -9.39
CA ILE A 187 11.80 -6.31 -10.68
C ILE A 187 10.29 -6.02 -10.82
N ASP A 188 9.82 -5.94 -12.06
CA ASP A 188 8.40 -5.93 -12.39
C ASP A 188 7.85 -7.36 -12.35
N GLY A 189 6.69 -7.56 -11.72
CA GLY A 189 6.12 -8.90 -11.64
C GLY A 189 4.88 -9.04 -10.76
N TYR A 190 4.43 -10.28 -10.63
CA TYR A 190 3.31 -10.65 -9.77
C TYR A 190 3.79 -11.11 -8.40
N VAL A 191 3.13 -10.62 -7.37
CA VAL A 191 3.39 -10.96 -5.97
C VAL A 191 2.87 -12.35 -5.66
N MET A 192 3.72 -13.20 -5.11
CA MET A 192 3.39 -14.52 -4.57
C MET A 192 3.86 -14.61 -3.13
N PHE A 193 3.06 -15.17 -2.23
CA PHE A 193 3.51 -15.46 -0.89
C PHE A 193 4.01 -16.90 -0.79
N SER A 194 5.21 -17.11 -0.25
CA SER A 194 5.69 -18.46 0.00
C SER A 194 5.05 -19.02 1.26
N GLU A 195 4.52 -20.24 1.20
CA GLU A 195 3.92 -20.91 2.35
C GLU A 195 4.94 -21.22 3.45
N LYS A 196 6.22 -21.37 3.06
CA LYS A 196 7.34 -21.70 3.96
C LYS A 196 7.90 -20.44 4.60
N ASP A 197 7.31 -20.06 5.73
CA ASP A 197 7.89 -19.05 6.62
C ASP A 197 9.25 -19.54 7.15
N ARG A 198 10.33 -18.84 6.80
CA ARG A 198 11.67 -19.13 7.30
C ARG A 198 11.92 -18.32 8.58
N ARG A 199 12.04 -19.01 9.73
CA ARG A 199 12.51 -18.44 11.00
C ARG A 199 11.81 -17.13 11.40
N GLY A 200 10.48 -17.11 11.38
CA GLY A 200 9.69 -15.95 11.83
C GLY A 200 9.64 -14.77 10.84
N LYS A 201 10.21 -14.92 9.64
CA LYS A 201 10.05 -13.97 8.53
C LYS A 201 9.07 -14.54 7.49
N ARG A 202 8.20 -13.67 6.98
CA ARG A 202 7.31 -13.92 5.84
C ARG A 202 8.10 -13.74 4.56
N SER A 203 7.93 -14.65 3.60
CA SER A 203 8.62 -14.59 2.31
C SER A 203 7.66 -14.10 1.22
N ILE A 204 8.04 -13.02 0.55
CA ILE A 204 7.36 -12.43 -0.60
C ILE A 204 8.22 -12.73 -1.82
N VAL A 205 7.67 -13.45 -2.79
CA VAL A 205 8.35 -13.80 -4.04
C VAL A 205 7.71 -13.00 -5.16
N ILE A 206 8.51 -12.21 -5.87
CA ILE A 206 8.05 -11.51 -7.07
C ILE A 206 8.39 -12.39 -8.28
N LYS A 207 7.36 -12.83 -8.99
CA LYS A 207 7.51 -13.59 -10.24
C LYS A 207 7.51 -12.62 -11.42
N PRO A 208 8.60 -12.52 -12.19
CA PRO A 208 8.66 -11.63 -13.33
C PRO A 208 7.64 -12.02 -14.40
N VAL A 209 7.19 -11.02 -15.18
CA VAL A 209 6.31 -11.26 -16.34
C VAL A 209 7.06 -12.06 -17.42
N ASP A 210 8.35 -11.79 -17.59
CA ASP A 210 9.21 -12.54 -18.47
C ASP A 210 9.62 -13.87 -17.82
N LYS A 211 9.28 -14.99 -18.47
CA LYS A 211 9.55 -16.35 -17.97
C LYS A 211 11.03 -16.71 -17.97
N GLN A 212 11.90 -15.93 -18.62
CA GLN A 212 13.35 -16.15 -18.62
C GLN A 212 14.05 -15.56 -17.39
N ALA A 213 13.42 -14.60 -16.71
CA ALA A 213 13.99 -13.97 -15.53
C ALA A 213 13.73 -14.80 -14.27
N SER A 214 14.73 -14.86 -13.38
CA SER A 214 14.61 -15.56 -12.11
C SER A 214 13.69 -14.80 -11.14
N PRO A 215 12.81 -15.49 -10.38
CA PRO A 215 12.03 -14.87 -9.32
C PRO A 215 12.95 -14.29 -8.23
N VAL A 216 12.55 -13.17 -7.63
CA VAL A 216 13.26 -12.55 -6.51
C VAL A 216 12.48 -12.77 -5.22
N GLU A 217 13.16 -13.28 -4.19
CA GLU A 217 12.58 -13.56 -2.86
C GLU A 217 12.99 -12.48 -1.86
N TYR A 218 12.00 -11.88 -1.18
CA TYR A 218 12.16 -10.89 -0.12
C TYR A 218 11.67 -11.45 1.21
N LEU A 219 12.43 -11.21 2.28
CA LEU A 219 12.08 -11.67 3.63
C LEU A 219 11.63 -10.49 4.50
N VAL A 220 10.35 -10.45 4.84
CA VAL A 220 9.73 -9.42 5.68
C VAL A 220 9.49 -9.94 7.09
N SER A 221 9.66 -9.11 8.11
CA SER A 221 9.30 -9.50 9.48
C SER A 221 7.79 -9.71 9.61
N ARG A 222 7.37 -10.75 10.36
CA ARG A 222 5.94 -11.02 10.63
C ARG A 222 5.23 -9.95 11.45
N SER A 223 5.97 -9.04 12.07
CA SER A 223 5.41 -7.88 12.80
C SER A 223 5.03 -6.73 11.89
N LYS A 224 5.48 -6.72 10.62
CA LYS A 224 5.31 -5.59 9.72
C LYS A 224 4.09 -5.74 8.82
N HIS A 225 3.47 -4.60 8.54
CA HIS A 225 2.33 -4.51 7.63
C HIS A 225 2.82 -4.58 6.19
N VAL A 226 2.63 -5.76 5.59
CA VAL A 226 2.79 -5.95 4.14
C VAL A 226 1.64 -5.24 3.47
N ILE A 227 1.95 -4.37 2.51
CA ILE A 227 0.93 -3.57 1.85
C ILE A 227 0.39 -4.26 0.60
N VAL A 228 1.12 -5.23 0.04
CA VAL A 228 0.77 -5.99 -1.17
C VAL A 228 -0.02 -7.27 -0.87
N ASN A 229 -0.90 -7.66 -1.81
CA ASN A 229 -1.67 -8.90 -1.78
C ASN A 229 -1.14 -9.91 -2.80
N GLU A 230 -1.58 -11.15 -2.68
CA GLU A 230 -1.19 -12.20 -3.61
C GLU A 230 -1.85 -11.98 -4.98
N GLY A 231 -1.07 -12.10 -6.04
CA GLY A 231 -1.52 -11.79 -7.40
C GLY A 231 -1.46 -10.31 -7.77
N ASP A 232 -1.11 -9.40 -6.85
CA ASP A 232 -0.89 -8.00 -7.17
C ASP A 232 0.27 -7.87 -8.17
N PHE A 233 0.09 -7.03 -9.19
CA PHE A 233 1.18 -6.62 -10.07
C PHE A 233 1.94 -5.45 -9.44
N VAL A 234 3.24 -5.62 -9.24
CA VAL A 234 4.15 -4.58 -8.74
C VAL A 234 5.17 -4.23 -9.81
N ARG A 235 5.50 -2.94 -9.89
CA ARG A 235 6.60 -2.45 -10.72
C ARG A 235 7.89 -2.40 -9.91
N LYS A 236 9.01 -2.39 -10.62
CA LYS A 236 10.31 -2.07 -10.10
C LYS A 236 10.25 -0.70 -9.42
N GLY A 237 10.62 -0.64 -8.14
CA GLY A 237 10.50 0.57 -7.32
C GLY A 237 9.30 0.59 -6.38
N ASP A 238 8.30 -0.29 -6.56
CA ASP A 238 7.14 -0.31 -5.68
C ASP A 238 7.49 -0.86 -4.29
N LEU A 239 6.87 -0.29 -3.27
CA LEU A 239 7.03 -0.73 -1.88
C LEU A 239 6.20 -1.99 -1.62
N LEU A 240 6.82 -2.98 -0.96
CA LEU A 240 6.15 -4.23 -0.57
C LEU A 240 5.57 -4.16 0.85
N MET A 241 6.06 -3.23 1.68
CA MET A 241 5.62 -3.05 3.07
C MET A 241 5.53 -1.56 3.43
N ASP A 242 4.78 -1.26 4.50
CA ASP A 242 4.66 0.09 5.03
C ASP A 242 5.96 0.50 5.72
N GLY A 243 6.31 1.79 5.61
CA GLY A 243 7.54 2.37 6.12
C GLY A 243 8.32 3.18 5.08
N ASP A 244 9.40 3.80 5.54
CA ASP A 244 10.29 4.58 4.68
C ASP A 244 11.28 3.66 3.95
N PRO A 245 11.41 3.72 2.62
CA PRO A 245 12.44 2.98 1.90
C PRO A 245 13.86 3.42 2.29
N ASP A 246 14.83 2.50 2.15
CA ASP A 246 16.25 2.83 2.23
C ASP A 246 16.66 3.62 0.96
N LEU A 247 17.29 4.78 1.15
CA LEU A 247 17.80 5.61 0.05
C LEU A 247 18.83 4.85 -0.80
N HIS A 248 19.61 3.96 -0.20
CA HIS A 248 20.55 3.13 -0.94
C HIS A 248 19.86 2.12 -1.84
N ASP A 249 18.71 1.58 -1.41
CA ASP A 249 17.92 0.66 -2.23
C ASP A 249 17.22 1.41 -3.36
N ILE A 250 16.69 2.60 -3.10
CA ILE A 250 16.15 3.48 -4.17
C ILE A 250 17.23 3.76 -5.22
N LEU A 251 18.44 4.14 -4.80
CA LEU A 251 19.55 4.42 -5.72
C LEU A 251 19.93 3.18 -6.54
N ARG A 252 20.06 2.02 -5.89
CA ARG A 252 20.47 0.77 -6.53
C ARG A 252 19.42 0.27 -7.52
N VAL A 253 18.15 0.39 -7.18
CA VAL A 253 17.04 -0.13 -7.97
C VAL A 253 16.61 0.87 -9.04
N LEU A 254 16.25 2.09 -8.65
CA LEU A 254 15.61 3.08 -9.52
C LEU A 254 16.62 4.09 -10.12
N GLY A 255 17.82 4.19 -9.56
CA GLY A 255 18.85 5.11 -10.02
C GLY A 255 18.79 6.50 -9.39
N LEU A 256 19.68 7.38 -9.85
CA LEU A 256 19.92 8.69 -9.25
C LEU A 256 18.73 9.64 -9.40
N GLU A 257 18.08 9.65 -10.56
CA GLU A 257 16.96 10.55 -10.85
C GLU A 257 15.77 10.27 -9.92
N ALA A 258 15.43 8.99 -9.74
CA ALA A 258 14.37 8.57 -8.82
C ALA A 258 14.72 8.87 -7.36
N LEU A 259 15.98 8.69 -6.95
CA LEU A 259 16.45 9.09 -5.62
C LEU A 259 16.26 10.60 -5.39
N ALA A 260 16.71 11.42 -6.34
CA ALA A 260 16.58 12.87 -6.24
C ALA A 260 15.11 13.29 -6.11
N HIS A 261 14.24 12.75 -6.97
CA HIS A 261 12.78 13.00 -6.89
C HIS A 261 12.20 12.57 -5.54
N TYR A 262 12.58 11.41 -5.02
CA TYR A 262 12.12 10.93 -3.72
C TYR A 262 12.55 11.88 -2.59
N MET A 263 13.84 12.26 -2.55
CA MET A 263 14.36 13.17 -1.52
C MET A 263 13.70 14.55 -1.58
N ILE A 264 13.54 15.12 -2.79
CA ILE A 264 12.85 16.39 -2.99
C ILE A 264 11.41 16.31 -2.47
N SER A 265 10.68 15.24 -2.82
CA SER A 265 9.30 15.03 -2.37
C SER A 265 9.18 14.94 -0.86
N GLU A 266 10.04 14.18 -0.19
CA GLU A 266 9.99 14.03 1.27
C GLU A 266 10.34 15.34 1.99
N ILE A 267 11.36 16.06 1.53
CA ILE A 267 11.73 17.36 2.09
C ILE A 267 10.60 18.39 1.86
N GLN A 268 10.03 18.42 0.65
CA GLN A 268 8.86 19.25 0.31
C GLN A 268 7.69 18.99 1.26
N GLN A 269 7.38 17.73 1.58
CA GLN A 269 6.29 17.39 2.48
C GLN A 269 6.48 18.00 3.87
N VAL A 270 7.70 17.96 4.42
CA VAL A 270 8.03 18.57 5.71
C VAL A 270 7.79 20.09 5.70
N TYR A 271 8.29 20.78 4.68
CA TYR A 271 8.11 22.23 4.58
C TYR A 271 6.65 22.63 4.32
N ARG A 272 5.93 21.85 3.49
CA ARG A 272 4.50 22.07 3.23
C ARG A 272 3.66 21.93 4.50
N LEU A 273 3.97 20.95 5.35
CA LEU A 273 3.30 20.79 6.66
C LEU A 273 3.51 22.01 7.56
N GLN A 274 4.65 22.68 7.45
CA GLN A 274 4.95 23.93 8.17
C GLN A 274 4.40 25.19 7.46
N GLY A 275 3.66 25.03 6.35
CA GLY A 275 3.12 26.13 5.56
C GLY A 275 4.15 26.86 4.69
N VAL A 276 5.38 26.37 4.60
CA VAL A 276 6.46 26.97 3.81
C VAL A 276 6.50 26.33 2.43
N ARG A 277 6.46 27.16 1.38
CA ARG A 277 6.63 26.71 -0.02
C ARG A 277 8.06 26.97 -0.46
N ILE A 278 8.74 25.91 -0.89
CA ILE A 278 10.10 25.97 -1.44
C ILE A 278 10.06 25.46 -2.89
N ASP A 279 10.78 26.11 -3.79
CA ASP A 279 10.94 25.66 -5.17
C ASP A 279 11.92 24.47 -5.23
N ASN A 280 11.60 23.46 -6.05
CA ASN A 280 12.43 22.27 -6.23
C ASN A 280 13.88 22.60 -6.61
N LYS A 281 14.11 23.68 -7.37
CA LYS A 281 15.45 24.10 -7.82
C LYS A 281 16.42 24.30 -6.66
N HIS A 282 15.95 24.79 -5.52
CA HIS A 282 16.80 24.97 -4.35
C HIS A 282 17.25 23.63 -3.75
N LEU A 283 16.34 22.66 -3.69
CA LEU A 283 16.63 21.33 -3.18
C LEU A 283 17.53 20.54 -4.15
N GLU A 284 17.29 20.66 -5.45
CA GLU A 284 18.14 20.06 -6.49
C GLU A 284 19.60 20.53 -6.42
N VAL A 285 19.83 21.82 -6.16
CA VAL A 285 21.19 22.37 -6.00
C VAL A 285 21.89 21.75 -4.79
N ILE A 286 21.18 21.53 -3.68
CA ILE A 286 21.76 20.92 -2.48
C ILE A 286 22.06 19.44 -2.72
N LEU A 287 21.13 18.69 -3.35
CA LEU A 287 21.30 17.26 -3.63
C LEU A 287 22.39 16.95 -4.66
N LYS A 288 22.81 17.95 -5.44
CA LYS A 288 23.89 17.82 -6.42
C LYS A 288 25.29 17.88 -5.77
N GLN A 289 25.42 18.48 -4.60
CA GLN A 289 26.69 18.59 -3.87
C GLN A 289 27.03 17.29 -3.14
#